data_AF-A0A059G9L1-F1
#
_entry.id   AF-A0A059G9L1-F1
#
_cell.length_a   1.000
_cell.length_b   1.000
_cell.length_c   1.000
_cell.angle_alpha   90.00
_cell.angle_beta   90.00
_cell.angle_gamma   90.00
#
_symmetry.space_group_name_H-M   'P 1'
#
loop_
_entity.id
_entity.type
_entity.pdbx_description
1 polymer ?
#
loop_
_entity_poly.entity_id
_entity_poly.type
_entity_poly.pdbx_seq_one_letter_code
_entity_poly.pdbx_strand_id
1 'polypeptide(L)'
;MLETGWFTAAEDWVETHALSAHEFATFGFAMAVLLCLVLIFLLFSGLRALVTRMRNAAGARAFRRSKEPGYRILLARPTGPGAGRTRKWLTAAIQDHLAEFNFGAPFRVVSTGQITGGSEQKILAEARKRLATADADMLVWASRIGKGADGLVVQGLSRGGGLRADEARAFSIPLPGRFDALDGEMPRVAAYLLAKKLQPALANPQAFRPEKMKLLAEALDGMMAGAGGVAPVVRSELEADFCASGVHVAEAMGDLAALDRVITMRRAHLEAVDTTSDSALVLQARMDLGRALLARAEKQFDQKTVQEAIAQLSLVVEALRGDPAIQKAQTASDAMFKAQTMIETRKRFSMNFGS
;
A
#
# COMPACT_ATOMS: atom_id res chain seq x y z
N MET A 1 -6.26 -88.83 -14.10
CA MET A 1 -6.43 -88.66 -12.64
C MET A 1 -5.58 -87.48 -12.14
N LEU A 2 -5.80 -86.27 -12.66
CA LEU A 2 -4.96 -85.09 -12.35
C LEU A 2 -5.76 -83.78 -12.23
N GLU A 3 -7.08 -83.84 -11.95
CA GLU A 3 -7.93 -82.64 -11.95
C GLU A 3 -8.53 -82.26 -10.58
N THR A 4 -8.34 -83.05 -9.53
CA THR A 4 -8.94 -82.77 -8.21
C THR A 4 -8.00 -82.07 -7.22
N GLY A 5 -6.68 -82.17 -7.40
CA GLY A 5 -5.71 -81.64 -6.43
C GLY A 5 -5.53 -80.12 -6.47
N TRP A 6 -5.82 -79.46 -7.60
CA TRP A 6 -5.69 -78.01 -7.71
C TRP A 6 -6.89 -77.28 -7.12
N PHE A 7 -8.09 -77.87 -7.22
CA PHE A 7 -9.29 -77.33 -6.61
C PHE A 7 -9.21 -77.38 -5.08
N THR A 8 -8.76 -78.52 -4.52
CA THR A 8 -8.57 -78.63 -3.07
C THR A 8 -7.45 -77.73 -2.57
N ALA A 9 -6.35 -77.57 -3.32
CA ALA A 9 -5.28 -76.64 -2.97
C ALA A 9 -5.71 -75.15 -3.07
N ALA A 10 -6.57 -74.82 -4.03
CA ALA A 10 -7.13 -73.47 -4.15
C ALA A 10 -8.15 -73.17 -3.05
N GLU A 11 -8.97 -74.16 -2.66
CA GLU A 11 -9.92 -74.06 -1.55
C GLU A 11 -9.19 -73.90 -0.21
N ASP A 12 -8.15 -74.72 0.05
CA ASP A 12 -7.30 -74.59 1.24
C ASP A 12 -6.56 -73.24 1.26
N TRP A 13 -6.06 -72.77 0.11
CA TRP A 13 -5.39 -71.46 0.00
C TRP A 13 -6.35 -70.30 0.29
N VAL A 14 -7.59 -70.38 -0.21
CA VAL A 14 -8.64 -69.41 0.09
C VAL A 14 -9.07 -69.50 1.55
N GLU A 15 -9.23 -70.68 2.15
CA GLU A 15 -9.56 -70.80 3.58
C GLU A 15 -8.43 -70.33 4.50
N THR A 16 -7.17 -70.46 4.08
CA THR A 16 -6.00 -69.97 4.84
C THR A 16 -5.65 -68.50 4.61
N HIS A 17 -6.00 -67.91 3.46
CA HIS A 17 -5.63 -66.53 3.10
C HIS A 17 -6.82 -65.57 2.93
N ALA A 18 -8.05 -66.07 2.81
CA ALA A 18 -9.23 -65.24 2.96
C ALA A 18 -9.38 -64.93 4.44
N LEU A 19 -9.13 -63.66 4.77
CA LEU A 19 -9.46 -63.09 6.07
C LEU A 19 -10.87 -63.56 6.45
N SER A 20 -11.01 -64.06 7.67
CA SER A 20 -12.30 -64.57 8.15
C SER A 20 -13.40 -63.52 7.95
N ALA A 21 -14.66 -63.92 7.77
CA ALA A 21 -15.78 -62.98 7.62
C ALA A 21 -15.84 -61.93 8.76
N HIS A 22 -15.29 -62.28 9.93
CA HIS A 22 -15.11 -61.39 11.07
C HIS A 22 -14.03 -60.31 10.86
N GLU A 23 -12.92 -60.65 10.20
CA GLU A 23 -11.84 -59.70 9.86
C GLU A 23 -12.27 -58.71 8.76
N PHE A 24 -13.05 -59.17 7.77
CA PHE A 24 -13.68 -58.25 6.80
C PHE A 24 -14.74 -57.36 7.44
N ALA A 25 -15.55 -57.89 8.37
CA ALA A 25 -16.55 -57.11 9.08
C ALA A 25 -15.92 -56.05 10.01
N THR A 26 -14.85 -56.39 10.71
CA THR A 26 -14.09 -55.46 11.56
C THR A 26 -13.36 -54.40 10.74
N PHE A 27 -12.76 -54.76 9.60
CA PHE A 27 -12.17 -53.80 8.66
C PHE A 27 -13.24 -52.86 8.07
N GLY A 28 -14.38 -53.40 7.63
CA GLY A 28 -15.51 -52.62 7.12
C GLY A 28 -16.08 -51.66 8.16
N PHE A 29 -16.23 -52.11 9.41
CA PHE A 29 -16.65 -51.27 10.53
C PHE A 29 -15.63 -50.17 10.84
N ALA A 30 -14.33 -50.49 10.88
CA ALA A 30 -13.28 -49.51 11.10
C ALA A 30 -13.25 -48.43 9.99
N MET A 31 -13.40 -48.83 8.73
CA MET A 31 -13.49 -47.91 7.59
C MET A 31 -14.76 -47.07 7.62
N ALA A 32 -15.90 -47.62 8.06
CA ALA A 32 -17.14 -46.86 8.25
C ALA A 32 -17.01 -45.82 9.37
N VAL A 33 -16.35 -46.17 10.48
CA VAL A 33 -16.05 -45.22 11.57
C VAL A 33 -15.12 -44.11 11.07
N LEU A 34 -14.06 -44.45 10.33
CA LEU A 34 -13.16 -43.47 9.72
C LEU A 34 -13.91 -42.52 8.78
N LEU A 35 -14.78 -43.06 7.91
CA LEU A 35 -15.62 -42.27 7.02
C LEU A 35 -16.54 -41.32 7.81
N CYS A 36 -17.19 -41.80 8.86
CA CYS A 36 -18.00 -40.97 9.75
C CYS A 36 -17.19 -39.85 10.39
N LEU A 37 -15.97 -40.14 10.89
CA LEU A 37 -15.08 -39.11 11.45
C LEU A 37 -14.67 -38.08 10.39
N VAL A 38 -14.36 -38.50 9.17
CA VAL A 38 -14.03 -37.60 8.04
C VAL A 38 -15.23 -36.74 7.68
N LEU A 39 -16.44 -37.31 7.59
CA LEU A 39 -17.66 -36.57 7.30
C LEU A 39 -17.99 -35.55 8.40
N ILE A 40 -17.86 -35.95 9.67
CA ILE A 40 -18.02 -35.05 10.82
C ILE A 40 -17.00 -33.90 10.74
N PHE A 41 -15.74 -34.19 10.44
CA PHE A 41 -14.69 -33.19 10.27
C PHE A 41 -15.01 -32.22 9.11
N LEU A 42 -15.46 -32.73 7.96
CA LEU A 42 -15.87 -31.92 6.81
C LEU A 42 -17.10 -31.05 7.13
N LEU A 43 -18.07 -31.59 7.87
CA LEU A 43 -19.25 -30.85 8.33
C LEU A 43 -18.85 -29.70 9.27
N PHE A 44 -18.02 -29.98 10.28
CA PHE A 44 -17.57 -28.96 11.22
C PHE A 44 -16.69 -27.89 10.55
N SER A 45 -15.81 -28.28 9.63
CA SER A 45 -14.98 -27.33 8.89
C SER A 45 -15.81 -26.46 7.93
N GLY A 46 -16.77 -27.06 7.23
CA GLY A 46 -17.75 -26.35 6.39
C GLY A 46 -18.61 -25.37 7.19
N LEU A 47 -19.15 -25.81 8.33
CA LEU A 47 -19.96 -24.97 9.21
C LEU A 47 -19.14 -23.79 9.78
N ARG A 48 -17.89 -24.04 10.18
CA ARG A 48 -16.97 -22.99 10.64
C ARG A 48 -16.67 -21.97 9.54
N ALA A 49 -16.44 -22.42 8.31
CA ALA A 49 -16.26 -21.54 7.16
C ALA A 49 -17.52 -20.70 6.87
N LEU A 50 -18.70 -21.30 6.98
CA LEU A 50 -19.98 -20.60 6.79
C LEU A 50 -20.22 -19.55 7.87
N VAL A 51 -20.07 -19.92 9.15
CA VAL A 51 -20.26 -19.01 10.29
C VAL A 51 -19.28 -17.83 10.21
N THR A 52 -18.02 -18.08 9.87
CA THR A 52 -17.04 -16.99 9.70
C THR A 52 -17.39 -16.07 8.54
N ARG A 53 -17.83 -16.60 7.39
CA ARG A 53 -18.31 -15.80 6.26
C ARG A 53 -19.54 -14.96 6.64
N MET A 54 -20.51 -15.56 7.32
CA MET A 54 -21.70 -14.85 7.80
C MET A 54 -21.36 -13.76 8.81
N ARG A 55 -20.48 -14.04 9.78
CA ARG A 55 -20.05 -13.04 10.76
C ARG A 55 -19.31 -11.87 10.11
N ASN A 56 -18.46 -12.14 9.13
CA ASN A 56 -17.76 -11.08 8.39
C ASN A 56 -18.73 -10.26 7.54
N ALA A 57 -19.70 -10.89 6.87
CA ALA A 57 -20.73 -10.21 6.08
C ALA A 57 -21.68 -9.39 6.97
N ALA A 58 -22.08 -9.91 8.12
CA ALA A 58 -22.90 -9.21 9.10
C ALA A 58 -22.12 -8.02 9.70
N GLY A 59 -20.86 -8.21 10.06
CA GLY A 59 -19.98 -7.14 10.54
C GLY A 59 -19.78 -6.04 9.50
N ALA A 60 -19.56 -6.40 8.24
CA ALA A 60 -19.46 -5.44 7.13
C ALA A 60 -20.76 -4.65 6.92
N ARG A 61 -21.92 -5.31 6.99
CA ARG A 61 -23.23 -4.63 6.87
C ARG A 61 -23.55 -3.75 8.07
N ALA A 62 -23.22 -4.19 9.28
CA ALA A 62 -23.38 -3.40 10.49
C ALA A 62 -22.48 -2.15 10.44
N PHE A 63 -21.26 -2.30 9.94
CA PHE A 63 -20.35 -1.19 9.70
C PHE A 63 -20.87 -0.20 8.67
N ARG A 64 -21.39 -0.68 7.53
CA ARG A 64 -22.05 0.18 6.53
C ARG A 64 -23.24 0.97 7.09
N ARG A 65 -23.99 0.38 8.03
CA ARG A 65 -25.16 1.01 8.66
C ARG A 65 -24.78 2.06 9.71
N SER A 66 -23.52 2.10 10.17
CA SER A 66 -23.07 3.12 11.10
C SER A 66 -22.98 4.49 10.41
N LYS A 67 -23.56 5.52 11.04
CA LYS A 67 -23.56 6.91 10.54
C LYS A 67 -22.40 7.74 11.09
N GLU A 68 -21.41 7.09 11.69
CA GLU A 68 -20.25 7.79 12.24
C GLU A 68 -19.45 8.43 11.10
N PRO A 69 -19.11 9.72 11.21
CA PRO A 69 -18.32 10.41 10.19
C PRO A 69 -16.87 9.93 10.23
N GLY A 70 -16.19 9.96 9.07
CA GLY A 70 -14.76 9.69 8.97
C GLY A 70 -14.38 8.47 8.14
N TYR A 71 -13.08 8.22 8.08
CA TYR A 71 -12.52 7.13 7.28
C TYR A 71 -12.86 5.76 7.85
N ARG A 72 -13.25 4.87 6.95
CA ARG A 72 -13.68 3.51 7.28
C ARG A 72 -12.61 2.50 6.88
N ILE A 73 -11.93 1.93 7.86
CA ILE A 73 -10.79 1.04 7.66
C ILE A 73 -11.15 -0.38 8.10
N LEU A 74 -11.04 -1.34 7.17
CA LEU A 74 -11.16 -2.75 7.46
C LEU A 74 -9.79 -3.39 7.67
N LEU A 75 -9.58 -4.00 8.83
CA LEU A 75 -8.38 -4.78 9.11
C LEU A 75 -8.68 -6.27 9.06
N ALA A 76 -8.28 -6.95 8.00
CA ALA A 76 -8.41 -8.39 7.87
C ALA A 76 -7.38 -9.11 8.75
N ARG A 77 -7.72 -10.33 9.16
CA ARG A 77 -6.82 -11.16 9.97
C ARG A 77 -5.52 -11.45 9.20
N PRO A 78 -4.34 -11.10 9.76
CA PRO A 78 -3.05 -11.40 9.14
C PRO A 78 -2.81 -12.91 8.97
N THR A 79 -1.88 -13.25 8.09
CA THR A 79 -1.44 -14.61 7.80
C THR A 79 0.03 -14.83 8.21
N GLY A 80 0.40 -16.09 8.40
CA GLY A 80 1.76 -16.48 8.77
C GLY A 80 2.04 -16.52 10.28
N PRO A 81 3.30 -16.77 10.67
CA PRO A 81 3.71 -16.90 12.06
C PRO A 81 3.40 -15.63 12.87
N GLY A 82 2.81 -15.81 14.06
CA GLY A 82 2.49 -14.70 14.95
C GLY A 82 1.35 -13.80 14.45
N ALA A 83 0.50 -14.25 13.52
CA ALA A 83 -0.64 -13.49 12.99
C ALA A 83 -1.50 -12.77 14.04
N GLY A 84 -1.71 -13.39 15.21
CA GLY A 84 -2.43 -12.75 16.33
C GLY A 84 -1.69 -11.53 16.91
N ARG A 85 -0.38 -11.64 17.10
CA ARG A 85 0.48 -10.54 17.58
C ARG A 85 0.58 -9.43 16.53
N THR A 86 0.81 -9.79 15.26
CA THR A 86 0.81 -8.83 14.13
C THR A 86 -0.52 -8.07 14.07
N ARG A 87 -1.66 -8.75 14.26
CA ARG A 87 -2.96 -8.07 14.27
C ARG A 87 -3.08 -7.06 15.40
N LYS A 88 -2.69 -7.45 16.63
CA LYS A 88 -2.73 -6.55 17.79
C LYS A 88 -1.85 -5.33 17.55
N TRP A 89 -0.61 -5.56 17.12
CA TRP A 89 0.35 -4.51 16.79
C TRP A 89 -0.18 -3.56 15.70
N LEU A 90 -0.67 -4.09 14.58
CA LEU A 90 -1.19 -3.26 13.48
C LEU A 90 -2.46 -2.51 13.87
N THR A 91 -3.31 -3.11 14.72
CA THR A 91 -4.50 -2.43 15.25
C THR A 91 -4.08 -1.25 16.12
N ALA A 92 -3.13 -1.46 17.04
CA ALA A 92 -2.60 -0.41 17.91
C ALA A 92 -1.92 0.69 17.10
N ALA A 93 -1.05 0.34 16.14
CA ALA A 93 -0.39 1.31 15.26
C ALA A 93 -1.39 2.24 14.57
N ILE A 94 -2.50 1.69 14.03
CA ILE A 94 -3.53 2.49 13.37
C ILE A 94 -4.34 3.31 14.39
N GLN A 95 -4.76 2.71 15.51
CA GLN A 95 -5.59 3.39 16.49
C GLN A 95 -4.87 4.55 17.20
N ASP A 96 -3.59 4.34 17.51
CA ASP A 96 -2.82 5.25 18.34
C ASP A 96 -2.13 6.36 17.52
N HIS A 97 -1.79 6.09 16.25
CA HIS A 97 -0.96 7.02 15.46
C HIS A 97 -1.58 7.50 14.14
N LEU A 98 -2.66 6.89 13.62
CA LEU A 98 -3.23 7.36 12.33
C LEU A 98 -3.78 8.79 12.42
N ALA A 99 -4.29 9.19 13.59
CA ALA A 99 -4.82 10.54 13.85
C ALA A 99 -3.78 11.65 13.60
N GLU A 100 -2.51 11.35 13.85
CA GLU A 100 -1.38 12.26 13.65
C GLU A 100 -1.26 12.68 12.18
N PHE A 101 -1.46 11.72 11.27
CA PHE A 101 -1.22 11.89 9.83
C PHE A 101 -2.47 12.21 9.02
N ASN A 102 -3.66 12.04 9.61
CA ASN A 102 -4.92 12.42 8.97
C ASN A 102 -5.42 13.81 9.40
N PHE A 103 -4.59 14.55 10.14
CA PHE A 103 -4.86 15.89 10.68
C PHE A 103 -6.15 15.98 11.50
N GLY A 104 -6.40 14.96 12.33
CA GLY A 104 -7.55 14.90 13.23
C GLY A 104 -8.87 14.49 12.55
N ALA A 105 -8.83 14.04 11.30
CA ALA A 105 -10.01 13.47 10.65
C ALA A 105 -10.46 12.22 11.44
N PRO A 106 -11.76 12.08 11.77
CA PRO A 106 -12.22 10.89 12.46
C PRO A 106 -12.01 9.67 11.57
N PHE A 107 -11.74 8.53 12.20
CA PHE A 107 -11.64 7.25 11.50
C PHE A 107 -12.12 6.12 12.40
N ARG A 108 -12.47 5.00 11.78
CA ARG A 108 -12.89 3.79 12.47
C ARG A 108 -12.21 2.58 11.87
N VAL A 109 -11.65 1.76 12.75
CA VAL A 109 -11.04 0.49 12.40
C VAL A 109 -11.98 -0.64 12.81
N VAL A 110 -12.36 -1.48 11.86
CA VAL A 110 -13.12 -2.70 12.14
C VAL A 110 -12.35 -3.91 11.66
N SER A 111 -12.24 -4.90 12.53
CA SER A 111 -11.61 -6.16 12.16
C SER A 111 -12.54 -7.05 11.34
N THR A 112 -11.98 -7.72 10.34
CA THR A 112 -12.66 -8.73 9.53
C THR A 112 -11.86 -10.03 9.48
N GLY A 113 -12.46 -11.09 8.94
CA GLY A 113 -11.80 -12.37 8.77
C GLY A 113 -10.64 -12.31 7.76
N GLN A 114 -9.89 -13.39 7.70
CA GLN A 114 -8.76 -13.53 6.76
C GLN A 114 -9.23 -13.41 5.31
N ILE A 115 -8.41 -12.79 4.47
CA ILE A 115 -8.59 -12.82 3.02
C ILE A 115 -7.81 -14.01 2.50
N THR A 116 -8.51 -14.92 1.84
CA THR A 116 -7.97 -16.19 1.35
C THR A 116 -8.28 -16.30 -0.12
N GLY A 117 -7.29 -16.69 -0.92
CA GLY A 117 -7.46 -17.00 -2.33
C GLY A 117 -6.25 -17.80 -2.79
N GLY A 118 -6.46 -18.78 -3.67
CA GLY A 118 -5.38 -19.60 -4.21
C GLY A 118 -4.45 -18.85 -5.19
N SER A 119 -4.80 -17.62 -5.57
CA SER A 119 -3.98 -16.73 -6.39
C SER A 119 -4.17 -15.27 -5.97
N GLU A 120 -3.19 -14.42 -6.28
CA GLU A 120 -3.23 -12.99 -5.95
C GLU A 120 -4.44 -12.28 -6.56
N GLN A 121 -4.79 -12.59 -7.81
CA GLN A 121 -5.99 -12.04 -8.46
C GLN A 121 -7.28 -12.40 -7.70
N LYS A 122 -7.39 -13.63 -7.19
CA LYS A 122 -8.55 -14.06 -6.38
C LYS A 122 -8.58 -13.35 -5.03
N ILE A 123 -7.42 -13.15 -4.41
CA ILE A 123 -7.27 -12.38 -3.17
C ILE A 123 -7.75 -10.94 -3.39
N LEU A 124 -7.30 -10.29 -4.47
CA LEU A 124 -7.69 -8.92 -4.81
C LEU A 124 -9.19 -8.81 -5.14
N ALA A 125 -9.74 -9.76 -5.89
CA ALA A 125 -11.19 -9.77 -6.19
C ALA A 125 -12.05 -9.92 -4.93
N GLU A 126 -11.67 -10.83 -4.03
CA GLU A 126 -12.34 -11.00 -2.73
C GLU A 126 -12.18 -9.76 -1.84
N ALA A 127 -10.99 -9.14 -1.83
CA ALA A 127 -10.74 -7.91 -1.09
C ALA A 127 -11.61 -6.74 -1.61
N ARG A 128 -11.71 -6.55 -2.94
CA ARG A 128 -12.61 -5.54 -3.55
C ARG A 128 -14.07 -5.79 -3.21
N LYS A 129 -14.52 -7.04 -3.28
CA LYS A 129 -15.88 -7.42 -2.90
C LYS A 129 -16.19 -7.07 -1.45
N ARG A 130 -15.25 -7.33 -0.53
CA ARG A 130 -15.40 -6.98 0.89
C ARG A 130 -15.40 -5.47 1.13
N LEU A 131 -14.49 -4.75 0.48
CA LEU A 131 -14.42 -3.29 0.51
C LEU A 131 -15.76 -2.67 0.09
N ALA A 132 -16.33 -3.14 -1.03
CA ALA A 132 -17.64 -2.72 -1.53
C ALA A 132 -18.80 -3.08 -0.58
N THR A 133 -18.78 -4.29 -0.02
CA THR A 133 -19.86 -4.76 0.88
C THR A 133 -19.92 -3.94 2.17
N ALA A 134 -18.76 -3.56 2.69
CA ALA A 134 -18.63 -2.77 3.92
C ALA A 134 -18.72 -1.26 3.69
N ASP A 135 -18.66 -0.82 2.44
CA ASP A 135 -18.49 0.60 2.07
C ASP A 135 -17.35 1.24 2.86
N ALA A 136 -16.20 0.57 2.82
CA ALA A 136 -14.97 0.98 3.49
C ALA A 136 -14.07 1.77 2.53
N ASP A 137 -13.30 2.71 3.07
CA ASP A 137 -12.33 3.51 2.33
C ASP A 137 -11.03 2.76 2.09
N MET A 138 -10.65 1.91 3.04
CA MET A 138 -9.45 1.11 2.96
C MET A 138 -9.66 -0.27 3.57
N LEU A 139 -9.07 -1.27 2.93
CA LEU A 139 -8.98 -2.62 3.48
C LEU A 139 -7.50 -3.01 3.55
N VAL A 140 -7.06 -3.50 4.70
CA VAL A 140 -5.67 -3.83 5.01
C VAL A 140 -5.59 -5.27 5.48
N TRP A 141 -4.60 -6.01 5.01
CA TRP A 141 -4.19 -7.30 5.53
C TRP A 141 -2.67 -7.36 5.61
N ALA A 142 -2.14 -8.33 6.34
CA ALA A 142 -0.70 -8.49 6.43
C ALA A 142 -0.32 -9.96 6.34
N SER A 143 0.84 -10.24 5.75
CA SER A 143 1.42 -11.57 5.67
C SER A 143 2.85 -11.52 6.17
N ARG A 144 3.18 -12.36 7.16
CA ARG A 144 4.57 -12.54 7.59
C ARG A 144 5.21 -13.66 6.76
N ILE A 145 6.18 -13.27 5.95
CA ILE A 145 6.86 -14.14 4.98
C ILE A 145 8.23 -14.58 5.54
N GLY A 146 8.87 -13.76 6.38
CA GLY A 146 10.19 -14.05 6.92
C GLY A 146 10.56 -13.21 8.14
N LYS A 147 11.84 -13.26 8.52
CA LYS A 147 12.45 -12.48 9.62
C LYS A 147 13.36 -11.34 9.13
N GLY A 148 13.47 -11.10 7.81
CA GLY A 148 14.29 -10.04 7.23
C GLY A 148 13.70 -8.63 7.40
N ALA A 149 14.35 -7.62 6.82
CA ALA A 149 13.89 -6.21 6.84
C ALA A 149 12.55 -6.00 6.09
N ASP A 150 12.19 -6.94 5.22
CA ASP A 150 10.96 -7.02 4.41
C ASP A 150 10.08 -8.22 4.80
N GLY A 151 10.35 -8.84 5.96
CA GLY A 151 9.72 -10.09 6.36
C GLY A 151 8.24 -9.98 6.75
N LEU A 152 7.71 -8.77 6.96
CA LEU A 152 6.28 -8.49 7.14
C LEU A 152 5.78 -7.63 5.98
N VAL A 153 4.82 -8.13 5.21
CA VAL A 153 4.25 -7.37 4.09
C VAL A 153 2.83 -6.96 4.47
N VAL A 154 2.59 -5.65 4.56
CA VAL A 154 1.25 -5.07 4.74
C VAL A 154 0.68 -4.74 3.38
N GLN A 155 -0.39 -5.41 3.00
CA GLN A 155 -1.05 -5.26 1.72
C GLN A 155 -2.44 -4.63 1.92
N GLY A 156 -2.96 -4.00 0.88
CA GLY A 156 -4.27 -3.40 0.98
C GLY A 156 -4.87 -2.92 -0.32
N LEU A 157 -6.10 -2.47 -0.20
CA LEU A 157 -6.82 -1.71 -1.22
C LEU A 157 -7.26 -0.38 -0.59
N SER A 158 -7.02 0.72 -1.29
CA SER A 158 -7.49 2.05 -0.88
C SER A 158 -8.30 2.72 -1.98
N ARG A 159 -9.39 3.38 -1.57
CA ARG A 159 -10.19 4.26 -2.43
C ARG A 159 -9.60 5.66 -2.56
N GLY A 160 -8.53 5.98 -1.82
CA GLY A 160 -7.79 7.23 -1.97
C GLY A 160 -8.63 8.50 -1.85
N GLY A 161 -9.72 8.48 -1.06
CA GLY A 161 -10.59 9.63 -0.83
C GLY A 161 -11.66 9.91 -1.89
N GLY A 162 -11.87 9.02 -2.87
CA GLY A 162 -12.95 9.25 -3.86
C GLY A 162 -13.17 8.16 -4.91
N LEU A 163 -12.26 7.20 -5.05
CA LEU A 163 -12.43 6.12 -6.02
C LEU A 163 -13.61 5.21 -5.64
N ARG A 164 -14.18 4.54 -6.63
CA ARG A 164 -15.14 3.46 -6.37
C ARG A 164 -14.39 2.21 -5.87
N ALA A 165 -15.12 1.25 -5.29
CA ALA A 165 -14.50 0.07 -4.69
C ALA A 165 -13.84 -0.87 -5.72
N ASP A 166 -14.33 -0.87 -6.96
CA ASP A 166 -13.76 -1.56 -8.13
C ASP A 166 -12.48 -0.88 -8.63
N GLU A 167 -12.41 0.45 -8.54
CA GLU A 167 -11.26 1.28 -8.91
C GLU A 167 -10.20 1.37 -7.79
N ALA A 168 -10.47 0.79 -6.61
CA ALA A 168 -9.58 0.84 -5.47
C ALA A 168 -8.17 0.34 -5.85
N ARG A 169 -7.16 1.12 -5.46
CA ARG A 169 -5.75 0.88 -5.81
C ARG A 169 -5.14 -0.09 -4.81
N ALA A 170 -4.49 -1.13 -5.34
CA ALA A 170 -3.74 -2.08 -4.54
C ALA A 170 -2.41 -1.45 -4.10
N PHE A 171 -1.97 -1.80 -2.90
CA PHE A 171 -0.67 -1.39 -2.39
C PHE A 171 -0.02 -2.50 -1.57
N SER A 172 1.30 -2.41 -1.42
CA SER A 172 2.12 -3.29 -0.60
C SER A 172 3.18 -2.44 0.10
N ILE A 173 3.34 -2.66 1.40
CA ILE A 173 4.28 -1.95 2.27
C ILE A 173 5.17 -3.01 2.94
N PRO A 174 6.47 -3.08 2.62
CA PRO A 174 7.40 -3.99 3.27
C PRO A 174 7.83 -3.42 4.64
N LEU A 175 7.72 -4.24 5.68
CA LEU A 175 8.10 -3.94 7.05
C LEU A 175 8.97 -5.06 7.63
N PRO A 176 9.68 -4.81 8.75
CA PRO A 176 10.51 -5.81 9.39
C PRO A 176 9.75 -7.06 9.84
N GLY A 177 10.36 -8.21 9.57
CA GLY A 177 9.85 -9.54 9.87
C GLY A 177 10.04 -9.98 11.32
N ARG A 178 10.92 -9.33 12.09
CA ARG A 178 11.12 -9.63 13.51
C ARG A 178 10.24 -8.71 14.35
N PHE A 179 9.69 -9.21 15.46
CA PHE A 179 8.80 -8.42 16.31
C PHE A 179 9.52 -7.34 17.12
N ASP A 180 10.76 -7.58 17.54
CA ASP A 180 11.61 -6.59 18.20
C ASP A 180 11.94 -5.41 17.30
N ALA A 181 12.05 -5.65 15.99
CA ALA A 181 12.20 -4.59 14.98
C ALA A 181 10.88 -3.85 14.67
N LEU A 182 9.76 -4.20 15.31
CA LEU A 182 8.47 -3.50 15.17
C LEU A 182 8.16 -2.56 16.35
N ASP A 183 9.05 -2.49 17.34
CA ASP A 183 8.94 -1.57 18.46
C ASP A 183 9.51 -0.17 18.09
N GLY A 184 9.43 0.80 19.01
CA GLY A 184 9.92 2.17 18.78
C GLY A 184 9.05 2.97 17.82
N GLU A 185 9.65 3.57 16.79
CA GLU A 185 8.97 4.44 15.80
C GLU A 185 8.21 3.67 14.71
N MET A 186 8.39 2.34 14.60
CA MET A 186 7.78 1.54 13.54
C MET A 186 6.24 1.59 13.50
N PRO A 187 5.49 1.66 14.63
CA PRO A 187 4.05 1.88 14.62
C PRO A 187 3.66 3.20 13.94
N ARG A 188 4.40 4.29 14.20
CA ARG A 188 4.18 5.59 13.55
C ARG A 188 4.49 5.52 12.06
N VAL A 189 5.59 4.85 11.67
CA VAL A 189 5.93 4.62 10.25
C VAL A 189 4.81 3.87 9.53
N ALA A 190 4.31 2.77 10.12
CA ALA A 190 3.23 2.00 9.52
C ALA A 190 1.93 2.81 9.40
N ALA A 191 1.59 3.59 10.43
CA ALA A 191 0.42 4.47 10.42
C ALA A 191 0.54 5.56 9.36
N TYR A 192 1.71 6.20 9.22
CA TYR A 192 1.97 7.20 8.20
C TYR A 192 1.81 6.64 6.78
N LEU A 193 2.44 5.50 6.50
CA LEU A 193 2.36 4.88 5.16
C LEU A 193 0.91 4.49 4.82
N LEU A 194 0.15 4.00 5.80
CA LEU A 194 -1.28 3.73 5.63
C LEU A 194 -2.10 5.01 5.44
N ALA A 195 -1.81 6.08 6.18
CA ALA A 195 -2.44 7.38 6.00
C ALA A 195 -2.19 7.92 4.58
N LYS A 196 -0.96 7.82 4.09
CA LYS A 196 -0.59 8.19 2.71
C LYS A 196 -1.36 7.40 1.66
N LYS A 197 -1.61 6.10 1.87
CA LYS A 197 -2.45 5.31 0.95
C LYS A 197 -3.93 5.67 1.07
N LEU A 198 -4.40 6.02 2.26
CA LEU A 198 -5.78 6.46 2.52
C LEU A 198 -6.08 7.84 1.90
N GLN A 199 -5.11 8.75 2.00
CA GLN A 199 -5.13 10.11 1.47
C GLN A 199 -3.89 10.38 0.61
N PRO A 200 -3.93 10.03 -0.70
CA PRO A 200 -2.80 10.18 -1.62
C PRO A 200 -2.29 11.62 -1.73
N ALA A 201 -3.15 12.61 -1.43
CA ALA A 201 -2.76 14.01 -1.38
C ALA A 201 -1.62 14.28 -0.39
N LEU A 202 -1.43 13.46 0.66
CA LEU A 202 -0.30 13.59 1.62
C LEU A 202 1.08 13.56 0.96
N ALA A 203 1.20 12.92 -0.20
CA ALA A 203 2.44 12.93 -0.98
C ALA A 203 2.70 14.26 -1.70
N ASN A 204 1.70 15.16 -1.75
CA ASN A 204 1.81 16.48 -2.34
C ASN A 204 1.63 17.57 -1.26
N PRO A 205 2.73 18.12 -0.73
CA PRO A 205 2.68 19.12 0.34
C PRO A 205 1.80 20.34 0.03
N GLN A 206 1.72 20.74 -1.24
CA GLN A 206 0.92 21.90 -1.68
C GLN A 206 -0.60 21.69 -1.52
N ALA A 207 -1.05 20.44 -1.33
CA ALA A 207 -2.46 20.12 -1.14
C ALA A 207 -2.98 20.46 0.28
N PHE A 208 -2.09 20.83 1.20
CA PHE A 208 -2.43 21.13 2.59
C PHE A 208 -1.94 22.50 3.01
N ARG A 209 -2.46 22.95 4.16
CA ARG A 209 -1.97 24.16 4.77
C ARG A 209 -0.54 23.97 5.31
N PRO A 210 0.33 25.00 5.21
CA PRO A 210 1.72 24.88 5.62
C PRO A 210 1.90 24.46 7.08
N GLU A 211 1.02 24.87 8.00
CA GLU A 211 1.13 24.51 9.42
C GLU A 211 0.95 23.01 9.63
N LYS A 212 0.08 22.36 8.84
CA LYS A 212 -0.10 20.90 8.86
C LYS A 212 1.10 20.19 8.27
N MET A 213 1.70 20.76 7.22
CA MET A 213 2.90 20.21 6.59
C MET A 213 4.12 20.35 7.50
N LYS A 214 4.19 21.38 8.34
CA LYS A 214 5.20 21.52 9.37
C LYS A 214 5.13 20.38 10.39
N LEU A 215 3.95 20.11 10.93
CA LEU A 215 3.73 18.97 11.85
C LEU A 215 4.12 17.64 11.19
N LEU A 216 3.77 17.47 9.92
CA LEU A 216 4.15 16.27 9.15
C LEU A 216 5.67 16.16 8.98
N ALA A 217 6.35 17.25 8.62
CA ALA A 217 7.80 17.27 8.45
C ALA A 217 8.52 16.93 9.77
N GLU A 218 8.08 17.50 10.89
CA GLU A 218 8.62 17.19 12.23
C GLU A 218 8.40 15.72 12.61
N ALA A 219 7.21 15.17 12.33
CA ALA A 219 6.91 13.77 12.59
C ALA A 219 7.79 12.82 11.73
N LEU A 220 7.95 13.13 10.43
CA LEU A 220 8.81 12.38 9.52
C LEU A 220 10.27 12.42 9.96
N ASP A 221 10.74 13.58 10.43
CA ASP A 221 12.10 13.76 10.93
C ASP A 221 12.41 12.85 12.13
N GLY A 222 11.50 12.82 13.10
CA GLY A 222 11.58 11.95 14.27
C GLY A 222 11.54 10.47 13.91
N MET A 223 10.65 10.08 12.99
CA MET A 223 10.56 8.70 12.52
C MET A 223 11.84 8.25 11.83
N MET A 224 12.46 9.09 10.98
CA MET A 224 13.72 8.74 10.30
C MET A 224 14.87 8.54 11.29
N ALA A 225 14.91 9.29 12.39
CA ALA A 225 15.95 9.13 13.42
C ALA A 225 15.82 7.81 14.21
N GLY A 226 14.59 7.33 14.45
CA GLY A 226 14.31 6.10 15.20
C GLY A 226 14.06 4.83 14.37
N ALA A 227 13.99 4.95 13.04
CA ALA A 227 13.65 3.89 12.09
C ALA A 227 14.79 2.90 11.79
N GLY A 228 15.42 2.34 12.83
CA GLY A 228 16.36 1.24 12.70
C GLY A 228 15.72 -0.01 12.09
N GLY A 229 16.32 -0.58 11.05
CA GLY A 229 15.86 -1.83 10.43
C GLY A 229 14.73 -1.70 9.40
N VAL A 230 14.28 -0.49 9.05
CA VAL A 230 13.31 -0.25 7.97
C VAL A 230 13.87 -0.68 6.60
N ALA A 231 13.02 -1.28 5.76
CA ALA A 231 13.38 -1.66 4.40
C ALA A 231 13.83 -0.43 3.58
N PRO A 232 14.87 -0.53 2.73
CA PRO A 232 15.40 0.62 1.97
C PRO A 232 14.35 1.39 1.17
N VAL A 233 13.37 0.68 0.59
CA VAL A 233 12.26 1.28 -0.17
C VAL A 233 11.41 2.20 0.71
N VAL A 234 11.07 1.76 1.93
CA VAL A 234 10.29 2.57 2.86
C VAL A 234 11.10 3.75 3.37
N ARG A 235 12.39 3.56 3.64
CA ARG A 235 13.28 4.66 4.02
C ARG A 235 13.31 5.75 2.95
N SER A 236 13.54 5.37 1.69
CA SER A 236 13.53 6.29 0.55
C SER A 236 12.18 7.03 0.42
N GLU A 237 11.07 6.33 0.63
CA GLU A 237 9.72 6.95 0.61
C GLU A 237 9.57 8.01 1.73
N LEU A 238 9.99 7.70 2.97
CA LEU A 238 9.94 8.65 4.10
C LEU A 238 10.84 9.87 3.86
N GLU A 239 12.06 9.64 3.38
CA GLU A 239 13.03 10.70 3.08
C GLU A 239 12.51 11.65 2.00
N ALA A 240 11.88 11.10 0.95
CA ALA A 240 11.30 11.90 -0.12
C ALA A 240 10.14 12.77 0.39
N ASP A 241 9.24 12.19 1.19
CA ASP A 241 8.11 12.94 1.75
C ASP A 241 8.56 14.02 2.75
N PHE A 242 9.60 13.73 3.55
CA PHE A 242 10.22 14.69 4.45
C PHE A 242 10.81 15.87 3.68
N CYS A 243 11.59 15.60 2.64
CA CYS A 243 12.22 16.63 1.83
C CYS A 243 11.18 17.53 1.15
N ALA A 244 10.17 16.93 0.52
CA ALA A 244 9.10 17.68 -0.12
C ALA A 244 8.35 18.57 0.89
N SER A 245 8.02 18.03 2.07
CA SER A 245 7.31 18.76 3.12
C SER A 245 8.17 19.90 3.70
N GLY A 246 9.44 19.63 4.00
CA GLY A 246 10.38 20.62 4.53
C GLY A 246 10.61 21.80 3.57
N VAL A 247 10.77 21.53 2.27
CA VAL A 247 10.87 22.57 1.23
C VAL A 247 9.60 23.42 1.19
N HIS A 248 8.43 22.79 1.16
CA HIS A 248 7.17 23.51 1.08
C HIS A 248 6.93 24.42 2.31
N VAL A 249 7.25 23.92 3.51
CA VAL A 249 7.15 24.71 4.75
C VAL A 249 8.09 25.91 4.72
N ALA A 250 9.32 25.73 4.23
CA ALA A 250 10.26 26.82 4.08
C ALA A 250 9.77 27.90 3.10
N GLU A 251 9.27 27.50 1.94
CA GLU A 251 8.74 28.44 0.94
C GLU A 251 7.48 29.16 1.43
N ALA A 252 6.56 28.44 2.08
CA ALA A 252 5.25 28.99 2.41
C ALA A 252 5.22 29.74 3.75
N MET A 253 6.06 29.36 4.72
CA MET A 253 6.11 29.97 6.05
C MET A 253 7.42 30.70 6.36
N GLY A 254 8.44 30.53 5.53
CA GLY A 254 9.78 31.04 5.82
C GLY A 254 10.51 30.31 6.95
N ASP A 255 10.03 29.12 7.36
CA ASP A 255 10.63 28.32 8.41
C ASP A 255 11.75 27.44 7.85
N LEU A 256 12.99 27.72 8.28
CA LEU A 256 14.19 27.07 7.75
C LEU A 256 14.65 25.87 8.59
N ALA A 257 13.92 25.48 9.65
CA ALA A 257 14.40 24.48 10.60
C ALA A 257 14.77 23.13 9.96
N ALA A 258 14.00 22.67 8.97
CA ALA A 258 14.25 21.42 8.26
C ALA A 258 15.22 21.56 7.07
N LEU A 259 15.49 22.79 6.63
CA LEU A 259 16.05 23.08 5.30
C LEU A 259 17.48 22.58 5.13
N ASP A 260 18.34 22.79 6.13
CA ASP A 260 19.73 22.34 6.07
C ASP A 260 19.82 20.80 6.01
N ARG A 261 18.95 20.09 6.72
CA ARG A 261 18.87 18.64 6.66
C ARG A 261 18.40 18.17 5.27
N VAL A 262 17.39 18.82 4.69
CA VAL A 262 16.94 18.52 3.32
C VAL A 262 18.06 18.73 2.30
N ILE A 263 18.79 19.85 2.38
CA ILE A 263 19.92 20.13 1.47
C ILE A 263 20.99 19.05 1.59
N THR A 264 21.40 18.71 2.81
CA THR A 264 22.40 17.64 3.04
C THR A 264 21.93 16.30 2.50
N MET A 265 20.68 15.91 2.75
CA MET A 265 20.13 14.64 2.27
C MET A 265 20.05 14.58 0.74
N ARG A 266 19.59 15.66 0.09
CA ARG A 266 19.49 15.69 -1.38
C ARG A 266 20.85 15.75 -2.06
N ARG A 267 21.84 16.45 -1.49
CA ARG A 267 23.22 16.41 -2.00
C ARG A 267 23.80 15.01 -1.90
N ALA A 268 23.71 14.37 -0.73
CA ALA A 268 24.18 13.00 -0.55
C ALA A 268 23.49 12.00 -1.51
N HIS A 269 22.18 12.17 -1.72
CA HIS A 269 21.44 11.35 -2.68
C HIS A 269 21.96 11.55 -4.11
N LEU A 270 22.18 12.80 -4.54
CA LEU A 270 22.67 13.13 -5.88
C LEU A 270 24.13 12.72 -6.11
N GLU A 271 24.96 12.71 -5.07
CA GLU A 271 26.33 12.18 -5.11
C GLU A 271 26.36 10.66 -5.28
N ALA A 272 25.35 9.96 -4.75
CA ALA A 272 25.22 8.51 -4.85
C ALA A 272 24.56 8.03 -6.16
N VAL A 273 24.14 8.94 -7.05
CA VAL A 273 23.48 8.58 -8.31
C VAL A 273 24.45 7.86 -9.25
N ASP A 274 23.99 6.74 -9.79
CA ASP A 274 24.68 5.94 -10.79
C ASP A 274 23.83 5.78 -12.07
N THR A 275 24.33 5.02 -13.04
CA THR A 275 23.64 4.77 -14.32
C THR A 275 22.38 3.90 -14.19
N THR A 276 22.16 3.26 -13.03
CA THR A 276 21.01 2.40 -12.77
C THR A 276 19.93 3.08 -11.94
N SER A 277 20.19 4.31 -11.50
CA SER A 277 19.30 5.09 -10.66
C SER A 277 18.03 5.51 -11.41
N ASP A 278 16.89 5.48 -10.72
CA ASP A 278 15.60 5.89 -11.27
C ASP A 278 15.63 7.39 -11.61
N SER A 279 15.49 7.71 -12.90
CA SER A 279 15.55 9.08 -13.41
C SER A 279 14.49 10.00 -12.79
N ALA A 280 13.31 9.46 -12.45
CA ALA A 280 12.25 10.23 -11.82
C ALA A 280 12.62 10.64 -10.39
N LEU A 281 13.26 9.74 -9.61
CA LEU A 281 13.73 10.04 -8.27
C LEU A 281 14.89 11.04 -8.28
N VAL A 282 15.81 10.91 -9.24
CA VAL A 282 16.91 11.87 -9.44
C VAL A 282 16.34 13.25 -9.78
N LEU A 283 15.35 13.31 -10.67
CA LEU A 283 14.67 14.56 -11.05
C LEU A 283 14.01 15.23 -9.86
N GLN A 284 13.27 14.46 -9.04
CA GLN A 284 12.64 14.95 -7.82
C GLN A 284 13.68 15.47 -6.82
N ALA A 285 14.80 14.75 -6.63
CA ALA A 285 15.87 15.17 -5.74
C ALA A 285 16.53 16.49 -6.17
N ARG A 286 16.75 16.69 -7.47
CA ARG A 286 17.25 17.97 -8.02
C ARG A 286 16.25 19.10 -7.83
N MET A 287 14.96 18.82 -8.03
CA MET A 287 13.89 19.81 -7.85
C MET A 287 13.81 20.27 -6.38
N ASP A 288 13.78 19.32 -5.45
CA ASP A 288 13.74 19.62 -4.02
C ASP A 288 15.01 20.36 -3.56
N LEU A 289 16.20 19.95 -4.03
CA LEU A 289 17.45 20.65 -3.72
C LEU A 289 17.46 22.09 -4.25
N GLY A 290 17.07 22.31 -5.51
CA GLY A 290 17.03 23.64 -6.11
C GLY A 290 16.07 24.57 -5.37
N ARG A 291 14.86 24.09 -5.07
CA ARG A 291 13.86 24.83 -4.28
C ARG A 291 14.34 25.12 -2.87
N ALA A 292 14.98 24.14 -2.22
CA ALA A 292 15.56 24.30 -0.90
C ALA A 292 16.62 25.42 -0.86
N LEU A 293 17.54 25.40 -1.83
CA LEU A 293 18.60 26.41 -1.96
C LEU A 293 18.02 27.80 -2.22
N LEU A 294 16.97 27.93 -3.05
CA LEU A 294 16.28 29.22 -3.26
C LEU A 294 15.64 29.74 -1.97
N ALA A 295 14.87 28.90 -1.26
CA ALA A 295 14.22 29.29 -0.01
C ALA A 295 15.24 29.74 1.05
N ARG A 296 16.41 29.09 1.10
CA ARG A 296 17.52 29.51 1.98
C ARG A 296 18.16 30.83 1.51
N ALA A 297 18.42 30.95 0.21
CA ALA A 297 19.05 32.15 -0.36
C ALA A 297 18.17 33.40 -0.24
N GLU A 298 16.84 33.26 -0.28
CA GLU A 298 15.91 34.36 -0.07
C GLU A 298 16.08 35.01 1.31
N LYS A 299 16.49 34.22 2.33
CA LYS A 299 16.74 34.73 3.69
C LYS A 299 18.17 35.19 3.91
N GLN A 300 19.15 34.54 3.27
CA GLN A 300 20.58 34.80 3.48
C GLN A 300 21.18 35.77 2.45
N PHE A 301 20.47 36.08 1.37
CA PHE A 301 20.90 36.90 0.24
C PHE A 301 22.23 36.44 -0.39
N ASP A 302 22.50 35.13 -0.40
CA ASP A 302 23.73 34.56 -0.94
C ASP A 302 23.60 34.24 -2.44
N GLN A 303 24.31 35.02 -3.26
CA GLN A 303 24.37 34.83 -4.72
C GLN A 303 24.91 33.46 -5.15
N LYS A 304 25.85 32.86 -4.41
CA LYS A 304 26.42 31.55 -4.77
C LYS A 304 25.38 30.45 -4.63
N THR A 305 24.62 30.48 -3.53
CA THR A 305 23.50 29.56 -3.29
C THR A 305 22.43 29.70 -4.39
N VAL A 306 22.12 30.93 -4.86
CA VAL A 306 21.20 31.14 -5.99
C VAL A 306 21.74 30.51 -7.29
N GLN A 307 23.02 30.68 -7.59
CA GLN A 307 23.64 30.10 -8.78
C GLN A 307 23.58 28.56 -8.77
N GLU A 308 23.85 27.93 -7.61
CA GLU A 308 23.72 26.48 -7.45
C GLU A 308 22.26 26.03 -7.65
N ALA A 309 21.30 26.77 -7.09
CA ALA A 309 19.89 26.47 -7.25
C ALA A 309 19.45 26.51 -8.72
N ILE A 310 19.87 27.55 -9.45
CA ILE A 310 19.59 27.69 -10.89
C ILE A 310 20.19 26.52 -11.68
N ALA A 311 21.41 26.10 -11.35
CA ALA A 311 22.05 24.96 -12.03
C ALA A 311 21.24 23.67 -11.85
N GLN A 312 20.76 23.38 -10.63
CA GLN A 312 19.94 22.19 -10.38
C GLN A 312 18.59 22.28 -11.10
N LEU A 313 17.89 23.40 -10.99
CA LEU A 313 16.56 23.59 -11.61
C LEU A 313 16.62 23.61 -13.15
N SER A 314 17.72 24.09 -13.73
CA SER A 314 17.90 24.05 -15.20
C SER A 314 17.93 22.61 -15.72
N LEU A 315 18.65 21.71 -15.02
CA LEU A 315 18.65 20.28 -15.35
C LEU A 315 17.26 19.66 -15.23
N VAL A 316 16.46 20.11 -14.25
CA VAL A 316 15.06 19.66 -14.10
C VAL A 316 14.21 20.11 -15.29
N VAL A 317 14.32 21.38 -15.70
CA VAL A 317 13.58 21.93 -16.84
C VAL A 317 13.97 21.23 -18.14
N GLU A 318 15.25 20.97 -18.36
CA GLU A 318 15.73 20.23 -19.54
C GLU A 318 15.16 18.82 -19.60
N ALA A 319 15.16 18.09 -18.48
CA ALA A 319 14.56 16.77 -18.40
C ALA A 319 13.03 16.81 -18.66
N LEU A 320 12.32 17.78 -18.08
CA LEU A 320 10.87 17.95 -18.27
C LEU A 320 10.50 18.33 -19.71
N ARG A 321 11.33 19.11 -20.41
CA ARG A 321 11.13 19.40 -21.85
C ARG A 321 11.20 18.13 -22.70
N GLY A 322 11.92 17.12 -22.24
CA GLY A 322 11.96 15.79 -22.87
C GLY A 322 10.72 14.93 -22.59
N ASP A 323 9.83 15.33 -21.68
CA ASP A 323 8.66 14.53 -21.30
C ASP A 323 7.62 14.49 -22.44
N PRO A 324 7.24 13.29 -22.92
CA PRO A 324 6.26 13.14 -24.00
C PRO A 324 4.89 13.78 -23.72
N ALA A 325 4.46 13.82 -22.46
CA ALA A 325 3.19 14.44 -22.08
C ALA A 325 3.27 15.96 -22.19
N ILE A 326 4.38 16.56 -21.76
CA ILE A 326 4.60 18.02 -21.86
C ILE A 326 4.71 18.43 -23.33
N GLN A 327 5.44 17.68 -24.14
CA GLN A 327 5.56 17.94 -25.59
C GLN A 327 4.21 17.83 -26.30
N LYS A 328 3.38 16.83 -25.94
CA LYS A 328 2.02 16.70 -26.46
C LYS A 328 1.14 17.89 -26.04
N ALA A 329 1.25 18.33 -24.79
CA ALA A 329 0.50 19.49 -24.30
C ALA A 329 0.91 20.78 -25.01
N GLN A 330 2.20 21.00 -25.25
CA GLN A 330 2.70 22.12 -26.06
C GLN A 330 2.17 22.06 -27.49
N THR A 331 2.27 20.90 -28.14
CA THR A 331 1.75 20.71 -29.51
C THR A 331 0.25 21.00 -29.59
N ALA A 332 -0.53 20.56 -28.61
CA ALA A 332 -1.96 20.85 -28.52
C ALA A 332 -2.25 22.34 -28.30
N SER A 333 -1.50 22.99 -27.40
CA SER A 333 -1.59 24.43 -27.13
C SER A 333 -1.27 25.26 -28.38
N ASP A 334 -0.21 24.91 -29.11
CA ASP A 334 0.19 25.59 -30.34
C ASP A 334 -0.88 25.43 -31.43
N ALA A 335 -1.46 24.23 -31.56
CA ALA A 335 -2.57 23.98 -32.47
C ALA A 335 -3.81 24.81 -32.12
N MET A 336 -4.15 24.94 -30.83
CA MET A 336 -5.25 25.78 -30.36
C MET A 336 -4.99 27.25 -30.63
N PHE A 337 -3.78 27.75 -30.34
CA PHE A 337 -3.40 29.15 -30.61
C PHE A 337 -3.47 29.48 -32.10
N LYS A 338 -3.01 28.56 -32.96
CA LYS A 338 -3.13 28.68 -34.42
C LYS A 338 -4.60 28.75 -34.85
N ALA A 339 -5.45 27.90 -34.29
CA ALA A 339 -6.89 27.92 -34.58
C ALA A 339 -7.55 29.25 -34.13
N GLN A 340 -7.22 29.76 -32.94
CA GLN A 340 -7.70 31.07 -32.47
C GLN A 340 -7.27 32.20 -33.40
N THR A 341 -5.99 32.22 -33.80
CA THR A 341 -5.46 33.21 -34.74
C THR A 341 -6.18 33.15 -36.08
N MET A 342 -6.48 31.95 -36.60
CA MET A 342 -7.24 31.79 -37.85
C MET A 342 -8.68 32.30 -37.73
N ILE A 343 -9.34 32.10 -36.59
CA ILE A 343 -10.69 32.62 -36.33
C ILE A 343 -10.66 34.14 -36.27
N GLU A 344 -9.72 34.73 -35.53
CA GLU A 344 -9.59 36.19 -35.44
C GLU A 344 -9.28 36.80 -36.80
N THR A 345 -8.39 36.17 -37.57
CA THR A 345 -8.04 36.60 -38.92
C THR A 345 -9.28 36.55 -39.83
N ARG A 346 -10.04 35.44 -39.83
CA ARG A 346 -11.31 35.35 -40.59
C ARG A 346 -12.34 36.39 -40.15
N LYS A 347 -12.45 36.68 -38.84
CA LYS A 347 -13.34 37.71 -38.31
C LYS A 347 -12.94 39.09 -38.83
N ARG A 348 -11.64 39.42 -38.83
CA ARG A 348 -11.11 40.69 -39.37
C ARG A 348 -11.31 40.80 -40.89
N PHE A 349 -11.08 39.72 -41.64
CA PHE A 349 -11.38 39.69 -43.08
C PHE A 349 -12.86 39.90 -43.36
N SER A 350 -13.76 39.23 -42.64
CA SER A 350 -15.21 39.43 -42.77
C SER A 350 -15.66 40.86 -42.44
N MET A 351 -15.03 41.52 -41.46
CA MET A 351 -15.37 42.90 -41.09
C MET A 351 -14.84 43.93 -42.09
N ASN A 352 -13.68 43.67 -42.72
CA ASN A 352 -13.04 44.62 -43.64
C ASN A 352 -13.45 44.44 -45.11
N PHE A 353 -13.90 43.25 -45.51
CA PHE A 353 -14.22 42.92 -46.90
C PHE A 353 -15.63 42.34 -47.10
N GLY A 354 -16.45 42.32 -46.05
CA GLY A 354 -17.85 41.90 -46.11
C GLY A 354 -18.80 43.10 -46.13
N SER A 355 -18.78 43.88 -47.20
CA SER A 355 -19.85 44.82 -47.59
C SER A 355 -20.03 44.80 -49.09
#